data_AF-A0A4Z2EAE4-F1
#
_entry.id   AF-A0A4Z2EAE4-F1
#
_cell.length_a   1.000
_cell.length_b   1.000
_cell.length_c   1.000
_cell.angle_alpha   90.00
_cell.angle_beta   90.00
_cell.angle_gamma   90.00
#
_symmetry.space_group_name_H-M   'P 1'
#
loop_
_entity.id
_entity.type
_entity.pdbx_description
1 polymer ?
#
loop_
_entity_poly.entity_id
_entity_poly.type
_entity_poly.pdbx_seq_one_letter_code
_entity_poly.pdbx_strand_id
1 'polypeptide(L)'
;MTSLCLYASWSGDNKKSPVLHCQSLHTEVRAQCVAFLKENRGSYEAFIEGDFEEYVFKLQDPQQWVGEVEINALAVMYKRDFLIFQEPGKPAVHITDNHFQDKVRLCFLNGNHYDSVYSVGFIRGAALCQSILYELLYDGVFQAERGSLGACQRPGRPTDLLSDDAMNACVSSDDSDPEAAEW
;
A
#
# COMPACT_ATOMS: atom_id res chain seq x y z
N MET A 1 -5.81 5.91 -5.91
CA MET A 1 -4.61 5.20 -5.38
C MET A 1 -4.87 4.50 -4.03
N THR A 2 -6.08 4.59 -3.47
CA THR A 2 -6.46 4.16 -2.11
C THR A 2 -6.65 2.65 -1.91
N SER A 3 -6.85 1.86 -2.98
CA SER A 3 -6.94 0.39 -2.90
C SER A 3 -5.59 -0.35 -3.10
N LEU A 4 -4.53 0.35 -3.52
CA LEU A 4 -3.30 -0.32 -3.97
C LEU A 4 -2.45 -0.89 -2.83
N CYS A 5 -2.48 -0.28 -1.65
CA CYS A 5 -1.47 -0.59 -0.62
C CYS A 5 -1.72 -1.89 0.17
N LEU A 6 -2.98 -2.33 0.33
CA LEU A 6 -3.26 -3.60 1.00
C LEU A 6 -2.76 -4.79 0.17
N TYR A 7 -2.79 -4.65 -1.16
CA TYR A 7 -2.40 -5.69 -2.11
C TYR A 7 -0.93 -5.56 -2.59
N ALA A 8 -0.32 -4.37 -2.49
CA ALA A 8 1.09 -4.14 -2.82
C ALA A 8 2.06 -4.71 -1.77
N SER A 9 1.63 -4.84 -0.49
CA SER A 9 2.43 -5.42 0.60
C SER A 9 2.85 -6.88 0.38
N TRP A 10 2.29 -7.57 -0.63
CA TRP A 10 2.48 -9.00 -0.86
C TRP A 10 3.67 -9.34 -1.78
N SER A 11 4.36 -8.35 -2.35
CA SER A 11 5.52 -8.56 -3.25
C SER A 11 6.85 -8.90 -2.52
N GLY A 12 6.78 -9.51 -1.34
CA GLY A 12 7.96 -9.79 -0.49
C GLY A 12 8.69 -11.11 -0.77
N ASP A 13 8.01 -12.13 -1.32
CA ASP A 13 8.52 -13.52 -1.31
C ASP A 13 9.02 -14.05 -2.66
N ASN A 14 9.23 -13.20 -3.66
CA ASN A 14 9.94 -13.63 -4.87
C ASN A 14 10.83 -12.54 -5.45
N LYS A 15 12.09 -12.92 -5.71
CA LYS A 15 13.20 -12.12 -6.25
C LYS A 15 12.89 -11.40 -7.58
N LYS A 16 12.01 -10.39 -7.67
CA LYS A 16 11.87 -9.51 -8.86
C LYS A 16 11.35 -8.10 -8.48
N SER A 17 11.76 -7.09 -9.26
CA SER A 17 11.62 -5.64 -9.02
C SER A 17 10.21 -5.17 -8.58
N PRO A 18 10.05 -4.30 -7.55
CA PRO A 18 8.76 -4.03 -6.89
C PRO A 18 7.82 -3.07 -7.64
N VAL A 19 8.35 -2.18 -8.49
CA VAL A 19 7.61 -0.97 -8.88
C VAL A 19 6.65 -1.18 -10.06
N LEU A 20 6.97 -2.09 -10.99
CA LEU A 20 6.18 -2.29 -12.21
C LEU A 20 5.16 -3.43 -12.13
N HIS A 21 5.24 -4.30 -11.12
CA HIS A 21 4.27 -5.39 -10.93
C HIS A 21 3.26 -5.12 -9.80
N CYS A 22 3.51 -4.19 -8.87
CA CYS A 22 2.54 -3.92 -7.81
C CYS A 22 1.20 -3.38 -8.34
N GLN A 23 1.21 -2.71 -9.50
CA GLN A 23 0.02 -2.17 -10.16
C GLN A 23 -0.80 -3.20 -10.94
N SER A 24 -0.28 -4.39 -11.28
CA SER A 24 -1.11 -5.45 -11.87
C SER A 24 -1.65 -6.42 -10.81
N LEU A 25 -0.90 -6.62 -9.73
CA LEU A 25 -1.29 -7.57 -8.68
C LEU A 25 -2.51 -7.11 -7.87
N HIS A 26 -2.73 -5.82 -7.64
CA HIS A 26 -3.86 -5.40 -6.80
C HIS A 26 -5.23 -5.77 -7.37
N THR A 27 -5.38 -5.72 -8.69
CA THR A 27 -6.61 -6.15 -9.38
C THR A 27 -6.82 -7.65 -9.24
N GLU A 28 -5.75 -8.43 -9.37
CA GLU A 28 -5.80 -9.89 -9.21
C GLU A 28 -6.16 -10.27 -7.77
N VAL A 29 -5.50 -9.69 -6.77
CA VAL A 29 -5.80 -10.02 -5.38
C VAL A 29 -7.23 -9.60 -5.00
N ARG A 30 -7.71 -8.45 -5.51
CA ARG A 30 -9.11 -8.04 -5.34
C ARG A 30 -10.09 -9.04 -5.96
N ALA A 31 -9.82 -9.51 -7.17
CA ALA A 31 -10.64 -10.53 -7.83
C ALA A 31 -10.67 -11.84 -7.04
N GLN A 32 -9.52 -12.27 -6.50
CA GLN A 32 -9.43 -13.44 -5.64
C GLN A 32 -10.18 -13.24 -4.31
N CYS A 33 -10.11 -12.05 -3.71
CA CYS A 33 -10.88 -11.73 -2.50
C CYS A 33 -12.38 -11.82 -2.75
N VAL A 34 -12.86 -11.25 -3.86
CA VAL A 34 -14.25 -11.35 -4.31
C VAL A 34 -14.68 -12.81 -4.50
N ALA A 35 -13.87 -13.62 -5.18
CA ALA A 35 -14.16 -15.04 -5.36
C ALA A 35 -14.23 -15.79 -4.03
N PHE A 36 -13.28 -15.55 -3.13
CA PHE A 36 -13.25 -16.16 -1.81
C PHE A 36 -14.46 -15.78 -0.96
N LEU A 37 -14.87 -14.51 -0.96
CA LEU A 37 -16.08 -14.06 -0.26
C LEU A 37 -17.32 -14.80 -0.78
N LYS A 38 -17.45 -14.97 -2.11
CA LYS A 38 -18.56 -15.70 -2.72
C LYS A 38 -18.58 -17.18 -2.33
N GLU A 39 -17.43 -17.85 -2.39
CA GLU A 39 -17.28 -19.26 -2.01
C GLU A 39 -17.60 -19.49 -0.51
N ASN A 40 -17.32 -18.49 0.33
CA ASN A 40 -17.49 -18.56 1.78
C ASN A 40 -18.66 -17.70 2.28
N ARG A 41 -19.66 -17.43 1.42
CA ARG A 41 -20.78 -16.51 1.70
C ARG A 41 -21.40 -16.70 3.09
N GLY A 42 -21.66 -17.95 3.49
CA GLY A 42 -22.27 -18.26 4.79
C GLY A 42 -21.47 -17.81 6.02
N SER A 43 -20.17 -17.56 5.87
CA SER A 43 -19.30 -17.04 6.96
C SER A 43 -19.16 -15.53 6.95
N TYR A 44 -19.45 -14.85 5.84
CA TYR A 44 -19.18 -13.43 5.65
C TYR A 44 -20.44 -12.57 5.52
N GLU A 45 -21.53 -13.12 5.01
CA GLU A 45 -22.77 -12.38 4.73
C GLU A 45 -23.35 -11.68 5.96
N ALA A 46 -23.23 -12.28 7.14
CA ALA A 46 -23.70 -11.69 8.40
C ALA A 46 -22.91 -10.43 8.85
N PHE A 47 -21.72 -10.21 8.30
CA PHE A 47 -20.85 -9.08 8.64
C PHE A 47 -20.89 -7.96 7.58
N ILE A 48 -21.68 -8.15 6.52
CA ILE A 48 -21.81 -7.21 5.42
C ILE A 48 -23.09 -6.40 5.61
N GLU A 49 -22.98 -5.08 5.49
CA GLU A 49 -24.14 -4.18 5.52
C GLU A 49 -24.82 -4.15 4.15
N GLY A 50 -26.10 -4.54 4.09
CA GLY A 50 -26.90 -4.53 2.87
C GLY A 50 -26.93 -5.86 2.14
N ASP A 51 -27.21 -5.83 0.82
CA ASP A 51 -27.26 -7.02 -0.02
C ASP A 51 -25.84 -7.52 -0.35
N PHE A 52 -25.63 -8.82 -0.17
CA PHE A 52 -24.33 -9.46 -0.39
C PHE A 52 -23.86 -9.36 -1.84
N GLU A 53 -24.76 -9.57 -2.82
CA GLU A 53 -24.36 -9.57 -4.23
C GLU A 53 -24.04 -8.14 -4.68
N GLU A 54 -24.81 -7.15 -4.24
CA GLU A 54 -24.51 -5.73 -4.47
C GLU A 54 -23.16 -5.32 -3.85
N TYR A 55 -22.89 -5.76 -2.62
CA TYR A 55 -21.62 -5.52 -1.93
C TYR A 55 -20.43 -6.06 -2.73
N VAL A 56 -20.49 -7.35 -3.08
CA VAL A 56 -19.41 -8.02 -3.82
C VAL A 56 -19.26 -7.46 -5.24
N PHE A 57 -20.35 -7.01 -5.85
CA PHE A 57 -20.30 -6.31 -7.14
C PHE A 57 -19.54 -4.99 -7.02
N LYS A 58 -19.87 -4.15 -6.03
CA LYS A 58 -19.16 -2.88 -5.77
C LYS A 58 -17.68 -3.11 -5.46
N LEU A 59 -17.36 -4.19 -4.76
CA LEU A 59 -15.97 -4.54 -4.43
C LEU A 59 -15.11 -4.85 -5.67
N GLN A 60 -15.68 -5.01 -6.86
CA GLN A 60 -14.89 -5.12 -8.10
C GLN A 60 -14.34 -3.76 -8.57
N ASP A 61 -14.95 -2.65 -8.17
CA ASP A 61 -14.46 -1.31 -8.49
C ASP A 61 -13.14 -1.04 -7.72
N PRO A 62 -12.02 -0.74 -8.41
CA PRO A 62 -10.76 -0.38 -7.77
C PRO A 62 -10.84 0.85 -6.86
N GLN A 63 -11.84 1.70 -7.02
CA GLN A 63 -12.07 2.86 -6.18
C GLN A 63 -12.84 2.52 -4.90
N GLN A 64 -13.50 1.35 -4.85
CA GLN A 64 -14.26 0.92 -3.68
C GLN A 64 -13.33 0.66 -2.49
N TRP A 65 -13.71 1.21 -1.34
CA TRP A 65 -12.96 1.08 -0.10
C TRP A 65 -13.09 -0.33 0.45
N VAL A 66 -12.01 -0.75 1.11
CA VAL A 66 -11.84 -2.10 1.65
C VAL A 66 -11.89 -1.99 3.17
N GLY A 67 -12.64 -2.87 3.81
CA GLY A 67 -12.87 -2.86 5.26
C GLY A 67 -12.31 -4.08 5.98
N GLU A 68 -12.79 -4.28 7.19
CA GLU A 68 -12.38 -5.39 8.06
C GLU A 68 -12.75 -6.76 7.48
N VAL A 69 -13.88 -6.85 6.77
CA VAL A 69 -14.36 -8.08 6.11
C VAL A 69 -13.32 -8.60 5.11
N GLU A 70 -12.82 -7.73 4.23
CA GLU A 70 -11.79 -8.12 3.26
C GLU A 70 -10.45 -8.38 3.92
N ILE A 71 -10.06 -7.58 4.93
CA ILE A 71 -8.82 -7.83 5.68
C ILE A 71 -8.85 -9.23 6.31
N ASN A 72 -9.98 -9.62 6.88
CA ASN A 72 -10.17 -10.97 7.42
C ASN A 72 -10.09 -12.04 6.32
N ALA A 73 -10.81 -11.86 5.21
CA ALA A 73 -10.78 -12.80 4.09
C ALA A 73 -9.34 -12.99 3.56
N LEU A 74 -8.61 -11.90 3.35
CA LEU A 74 -7.22 -11.92 2.89
C LEU A 74 -6.30 -12.59 3.90
N ALA A 75 -6.52 -12.38 5.20
CA ALA A 75 -5.74 -13.05 6.23
C ALA A 75 -5.86 -14.57 6.13
N VAL A 76 -7.08 -15.07 5.97
CA VAL A 76 -7.37 -16.51 5.87
C VAL A 76 -6.87 -17.09 4.55
N MET A 77 -7.05 -16.39 3.43
CA MET A 77 -6.60 -16.79 2.09
C MET A 77 -5.09 -16.94 2.03
N TYR A 78 -4.36 -15.94 2.53
CA TYR A 78 -2.91 -15.87 2.42
C TYR A 78 -2.16 -16.44 3.62
N LYS A 79 -2.89 -16.87 4.66
CA LYS A 79 -2.31 -17.36 5.92
C LYS A 79 -1.37 -16.34 6.55
N ARG A 80 -1.82 -15.09 6.64
CA ARG A 80 -1.08 -13.97 7.26
C ARG A 80 -1.97 -13.15 8.14
N ASP A 81 -1.51 -12.80 9.33
CA ASP A 81 -2.26 -11.88 10.18
C ASP A 81 -1.98 -10.41 9.84
N PHE A 82 -2.94 -9.53 10.15
CA PHE A 82 -2.84 -8.09 9.86
C PHE A 82 -2.63 -7.28 11.14
N LEU A 83 -1.63 -6.40 11.08
CA LEU A 83 -1.28 -5.43 12.11
C LEU A 83 -1.47 -4.03 11.54
N ILE A 84 -2.19 -3.15 12.25
CA ILE A 84 -2.43 -1.79 11.79
C ILE A 84 -1.94 -0.77 12.81
N PHE A 85 -1.06 0.11 12.37
CA PHE A 85 -0.61 1.30 13.10
C PHE A 85 -1.60 2.45 12.83
N GLN A 86 -2.23 2.95 13.89
CA GLN A 86 -3.24 4.03 13.76
C GLN A 86 -2.69 5.39 14.23
N GLU A 87 -1.69 5.38 15.10
CA GLU A 87 -1.13 6.60 15.70
C GLU A 87 0.39 6.48 15.85
N PRO A 88 1.15 7.55 15.56
CA PRO A 88 2.58 7.60 15.81
C PRO A 88 2.92 7.33 17.28
N GLY A 89 3.96 6.52 17.53
CA GLY A 89 4.45 6.21 18.87
C GLY A 89 3.59 5.21 19.67
N LYS A 90 2.42 4.79 19.16
CA LYS A 90 1.60 3.73 19.76
C LYS A 90 1.90 2.36 19.15
N PRO A 91 1.68 1.26 19.91
CA PRO A 91 1.80 -0.09 19.35
C PRO A 91 0.74 -0.34 18.27
N ALA A 92 1.03 -1.24 17.33
CA ALA A 92 0.06 -1.68 16.34
C ALA A 92 -1.09 -2.46 16.97
N VAL A 93 -2.28 -2.33 16.39
CA VAL A 93 -3.46 -3.13 16.73
C VAL A 93 -3.47 -4.39 15.86
N HIS A 94 -3.72 -5.54 16.48
CA HIS A 94 -3.95 -6.80 15.77
C HIS A 94 -5.39 -6.82 15.26
N ILE A 95 -5.57 -6.66 13.95
CA ILE A 95 -6.91 -6.71 13.32
C ILE A 95 -7.34 -8.17 13.11
N THR A 96 -6.39 -9.05 12.86
CA THR A 96 -6.64 -10.50 12.82
C THR A 96 -5.72 -11.22 13.79
N ASP A 97 -6.21 -12.33 14.35
CA ASP A 97 -5.48 -13.16 15.30
C ASP A 97 -5.74 -14.64 15.03
N ASN A 98 -5.42 -15.08 13.82
CA ASN A 98 -5.50 -16.49 13.43
C ASN A 98 -4.25 -17.28 13.86
N HIS A 99 -3.30 -16.62 14.52
CA HIS A 99 -1.99 -17.15 14.91
C HIS A 99 -1.16 -17.64 13.72
N PHE A 100 -1.24 -16.94 12.59
CA PHE A 100 -0.38 -17.20 11.46
C PHE A 100 1.05 -16.72 11.74
N GLN A 101 2.03 -17.41 11.15
CA GLN A 101 3.46 -17.09 11.34
C GLN A 101 3.81 -15.72 10.75
N ASP A 102 3.33 -15.47 9.53
CA ASP A 102 3.62 -14.24 8.79
C ASP A 102 2.58 -13.16 9.05
N LYS A 103 3.01 -11.90 9.00
CA LYS A 103 2.15 -10.74 9.27
C LYS A 103 2.31 -9.64 8.23
N VAL A 104 1.19 -9.10 7.78
CA VAL A 104 1.12 -7.86 6.98
C VAL A 104 1.00 -6.69 7.94
N ARG A 105 1.80 -5.65 7.72
CA ARG A 105 1.82 -4.44 8.53
C ARG A 105 1.36 -3.26 7.70
N LEU A 106 0.31 -2.59 8.17
CA LEU A 106 -0.25 -1.41 7.54
C LEU A 106 -0.25 -0.24 8.51
N CYS A 107 -0.30 0.99 8.01
CA CYS A 107 -0.74 2.14 8.78
C CYS A 107 -2.04 2.68 8.21
N PHE A 108 -2.89 3.20 9.07
CA PHE A 108 -4.14 3.87 8.71
C PHE A 108 -4.13 5.24 9.37
N LEU A 109 -3.60 6.22 8.64
CA LEU A 109 -3.48 7.59 9.10
C LEU A 109 -4.49 8.45 8.33
N ASN A 110 -5.10 9.44 8.99
CA ASN A 110 -5.99 10.42 8.35
C ASN A 110 -7.31 9.85 7.77
N GLY A 111 -7.68 8.61 8.09
CA GLY A 111 -9.05 8.11 7.91
C GLY A 111 -9.45 7.71 6.48
N ASN A 112 -8.53 7.71 5.50
CA ASN A 112 -8.89 7.47 4.10
C ASN A 112 -7.93 6.57 3.31
N HIS A 113 -6.79 6.14 3.89
CA HIS A 113 -5.87 5.26 3.19
C HIS A 113 -5.11 4.32 4.13
N TYR A 114 -4.86 3.10 3.65
CA TYR A 114 -3.90 2.19 4.24
C TYR A 114 -2.59 2.29 3.49
N ASP A 115 -1.46 2.34 4.20
CA ASP A 115 -0.12 2.25 3.61
C ASP A 115 0.67 1.08 4.18
N SER A 116 1.55 0.51 3.36
CA SER A 116 2.42 -0.60 3.79
C SER A 116 3.52 -0.12 4.73
N VAL A 117 3.72 -0.82 5.85
CA VAL A 117 4.76 -0.50 6.83
C VAL A 117 5.88 -1.54 6.78
N TYR A 118 7.09 -1.09 6.49
CA TYR A 118 8.29 -1.91 6.45
C TYR A 118 9.23 -1.57 7.61
N SER A 119 10.06 -2.55 8.00
CA SER A 119 11.10 -2.29 9.00
C SER A 119 12.18 -1.36 8.42
N VAL A 120 12.80 -0.56 9.29
CA VAL A 120 13.93 0.30 8.89
C VAL A 120 15.07 -0.52 8.27
N GLY A 121 15.31 -1.74 8.75
CA GLY A 121 16.29 -2.65 8.17
C GLY A 121 15.96 -3.04 6.73
N PHE A 122 14.69 -3.33 6.43
CA PHE A 122 14.25 -3.60 5.07
C PHE A 122 14.46 -2.39 4.16
N ILE A 123 14.05 -1.20 4.60
CA ILE A 123 14.21 0.04 3.82
C ILE A 123 15.69 0.32 3.53
N ARG A 124 16.58 0.14 4.51
CA ARG A 124 18.04 0.30 4.31
C ARG A 124 18.58 -0.70 3.29
N GLY A 125 18.18 -1.96 3.39
CA GLY A 125 18.58 -2.99 2.42
C GLY A 125 18.08 -2.69 1.02
N ALA A 126 16.81 -2.30 0.88
CA ALA A 126 16.21 -1.92 -0.38
C ALA A 126 16.91 -0.71 -1.00
N ALA A 127 17.24 0.32 -0.22
CA ALA A 127 17.96 1.50 -0.68
C ALA A 127 19.36 1.16 -1.21
N LEU A 128 20.09 0.24 -0.55
CA LEU A 128 21.39 -0.22 -1.03
C LEU A 128 21.26 -1.02 -2.34
N CYS A 129 20.30 -1.94 -2.43
CA CYS A 129 20.04 -2.67 -3.66
C CYS A 129 19.66 -1.72 -4.81
N GLN A 130 18.83 -0.72 -4.51
CA GLN A 130 18.40 0.30 -5.48
C GLN A 130 19.60 1.12 -5.96
N SER A 131 20.51 1.55 -5.07
CA SER A 131 21.69 2.33 -5.47
C SER A 131 22.60 1.54 -6.41
N ILE A 132 22.85 0.26 -6.10
CA ILE A 132 23.64 -0.63 -6.96
C ILE A 132 22.96 -0.81 -8.32
N LEU A 133 21.66 -1.09 -8.33
CA LEU A 133 20.90 -1.31 -9.56
C LEU A 133 20.95 -0.08 -10.48
N TYR A 134 20.75 1.12 -9.93
CA TYR A 134 20.77 2.35 -10.72
C TYR A 134 22.15 2.74 -11.19
N GLU A 135 23.19 2.50 -10.39
CA GLU A 135 24.57 2.66 -10.86
C GLU A 135 24.84 1.75 -12.07
N LEU A 136 24.51 0.46 -11.97
CA LEU A 136 24.71 -0.49 -13.06
C LEU A 136 23.91 -0.12 -14.31
N LEU A 137 22.63 0.26 -14.15
CA LEU A 137 21.78 0.60 -15.29
C LEU A 137 22.21 1.91 -15.94
N TYR A 138 22.31 2.99 -15.18
CA TYR A 138 22.55 4.31 -15.74
C TYR A 138 23.99 4.50 -16.20
N ASP A 139 24.99 4.09 -15.40
CA ASP A 139 26.39 4.25 -15.79
C ASP A 139 26.86 3.07 -16.64
N GLY A 140 26.55 1.84 -16.23
CA GLY A 140 27.09 0.62 -16.84
C GLY A 140 26.42 0.18 -18.14
N VAL A 141 25.11 0.40 -18.29
CA VAL A 141 24.35 -0.06 -19.47
C VAL A 141 23.99 1.11 -20.39
N PHE A 142 23.33 2.14 -19.84
CA PHE A 142 22.84 3.26 -20.63
C PHE A 142 23.89 4.33 -20.91
N GLN A 143 25.03 4.30 -20.19
CA GLN A 143 26.06 5.34 -20.24
C GLN A 143 25.47 6.76 -20.18
N ALA A 144 24.51 6.96 -19.29
CA ALA A 144 23.84 8.24 -19.10
C ALA A 144 24.88 9.29 -18.69
N GLU A 145 24.90 10.43 -19.38
CA GLU A 145 25.77 11.53 -18.99
C GLU A 145 25.43 12.02 -17.57
N ARG A 146 26.41 12.05 -16.67
CA ARG A 146 26.22 12.50 -15.28
C ARG A 146 25.65 13.93 -15.20
N GLY A 147 25.87 14.75 -16.22
CA GLY A 147 25.29 16.10 -16.34
C GLY A 147 23.76 16.10 -16.44
N SER A 148 23.15 15.06 -17.01
CA SER A 148 21.69 14.93 -17.15
C SER A 148 21.02 14.46 -15.85
N LEU A 149 21.78 13.80 -14.95
CA LEU A 149 21.29 13.28 -13.66
C LEU A 149 21.41 14.30 -12.51
N GLY A 150 22.20 15.37 -12.70
CA GLY A 150 22.44 16.41 -11.70
C GLY A 150 21.24 17.32 -11.42
N ALA A 151 20.22 17.36 -12.29
CA ALA A 151 19.02 18.18 -12.09
C ALA A 151 18.10 17.66 -10.97
N CYS A 152 18.25 16.39 -10.55
CA CYS A 152 17.42 15.77 -9.51
C CYS A 152 18.16 15.54 -8.19
N GLN A 153 19.47 15.77 -8.14
CA GLN A 153 20.25 15.64 -6.91
C GLN A 153 20.08 16.91 -6.08
N ARG A 154 19.20 16.87 -5.08
CA ARG A 154 19.29 17.84 -3.99
C ARG A 154 20.65 17.62 -3.29
N PRO A 155 21.50 18.66 -3.14
CA PRO A 155 22.73 18.51 -2.39
C PRO A 155 22.36 18.06 -0.96
N GLY A 156 22.98 16.98 -0.50
CA GLY A 156 22.82 16.51 0.88
C GLY A 156 23.23 17.65 1.82
N ARG A 157 22.33 18.06 2.72
CA ARG A 157 22.68 19.01 3.77
C ARG A 157 23.74 18.36 4.66
N PRO A 158 24.92 18.99 4.87
CA PRO A 158 25.88 18.49 5.83
C PRO A 158 25.33 18.75 7.23
N THR A 159 25.24 17.67 8.02
CA THR A 159 25.13 17.66 9.49
C THR A 159 24.07 18.57 10.11
N ASP A 160 22.91 18.02 10.41
CA ASP A 160 22.22 18.29 11.68
C ASP A 160 21.44 17.05 12.10
N LEU A 161 21.54 16.76 13.39
CA LEU A 161 20.99 15.60 14.08
C LEU A 161 19.45 15.59 13.97
N LEU A 162 18.89 14.44 13.59
CA LEU A 162 17.55 13.94 13.95
C LEU A 162 16.47 15.02 14.24
N SER A 163 15.88 15.60 13.19
CA SER A 163 14.51 16.13 13.24
C SER A 163 13.75 15.58 12.04
N ASP A 164 12.86 14.62 12.31
CA ASP A 164 12.16 13.78 11.34
C ASP A 164 10.71 14.29 11.08
N ASP A 165 10.50 15.61 11.07
CA ASP A 165 9.16 16.22 11.10
C ASP A 165 8.88 17.23 9.95
N ALA A 166 9.43 17.02 8.76
CA ALA A 166 9.09 17.89 7.63
C ALA A 166 8.98 17.14 6.30
N MET A 167 8.02 16.23 6.21
CA MET A 167 7.41 15.90 4.92
C MET A 167 6.38 16.99 4.61
N ASN A 168 6.56 17.74 3.52
CA ASN A 168 5.53 18.64 3.02
C ASN A 168 4.25 17.84 2.78
N ALA A 169 3.11 18.33 3.30
CA ALA A 169 1.81 17.76 3.03
C ALA A 169 1.61 17.61 1.51
N CYS A 170 1.21 16.41 1.08
CA CYS A 170 0.75 16.21 -0.28
C CYS A 170 -0.54 17.05 -0.46
N VAL A 171 -0.47 18.09 -1.27
CA VAL A 171 -1.65 18.82 -1.69
C VAL A 171 -2.43 17.87 -2.60
N SER A 172 -3.49 17.28 -2.08
CA SER A 172 -4.48 16.52 -2.86
C SER A 172 -5.07 17.49 -3.87
N SER A 173 -4.92 17.21 -5.17
CA SER A 173 -5.66 17.90 -6.21
C SER A 173 -7.09 17.35 -6.23
N ASP A 174 -7.96 17.93 -5.40
CA ASP A 174 -9.40 17.74 -5.54
C ASP A 174 -10.08 19.08 -5.18
N ASP A 175 -10.11 19.98 -6.16
CA ASP A 175 -10.91 21.21 -6.12
C ASP A 175 -11.63 21.31 -7.46
N SER A 176 -12.86 20.83 -7.48
CA SER A 176 -13.85 21.15 -8.51
C SER A 176 -15.15 21.41 -7.77
N ASP A 177 -15.24 22.61 -7.20
CA ASP A 177 -16.45 23.13 -6.57
C ASP A 177 -17.52 23.46 -7.65
N PRO A 178 -18.82 23.30 -7.36
CA PRO A 178 -19.91 23.39 -8.32
C PRO A 178 -20.27 24.86 -8.63
N GLU A 179 -20.41 25.17 -9.93
CA GLU A 179 -20.86 26.48 -10.37
C GLU A 179 -22.34 26.70 -10.04
N ALA A 180 -22.60 27.83 -9.40
CA ALA A 180 -23.87 28.27 -8.86
C ALA A 180 -24.95 28.43 -9.94
N ALA A 181 -26.14 27.88 -9.67
CA ALA A 181 -27.35 28.22 -10.38
C ALA A 181 -27.86 29.58 -9.87
N GLU A 182 -27.72 30.61 -10.69
CA GLU A 182 -28.49 31.84 -10.59
C GLU A 182 -28.93 32.29 -12.00
N TRP A 183 -30.26 32.30 -12.17
CA TRP A 183 -31.15 32.96 -13.16
C TRP A 183 -31.87 32.03 -14.13
#